data_AF-A0A0S1S8U6-F1
#
_entry.id   AF-A0A0S1S8U6-F1
#
_cell.length_a   1.000
_cell.length_b   1.000
_cell.length_c   1.000
_cell.angle_alpha   90.00
_cell.angle_beta   90.00
_cell.angle_gamma   90.00
#
_symmetry.space_group_name_H-M   'P 1'
#
loop_
_entity.id
_entity.type
_entity.pdbx_description
1 polymer ?
#
loop_
_entity_poly.entity_id
_entity_poly.type
_entity_poly.pdbx_seq_one_letter_code
_entity_poly.pdbx_strand_id
1 'polypeptide(L)' 'MDRIITLLLWVLLIANAVALIVTLIDLWPDNPLKEYSFLLGISFITLGGLARQVNKRKSESQLKH' A
#
# COMPACT_ATOMS: atom_id res chain seq x y z
N MET A 1 3.75 6.84 16.96
CA MET A 1 2.74 6.69 15.88
C MET A 1 1.58 5.91 16.45
N ASP A 2 0.38 6.48 16.39
CA ASP A 2 -0.82 5.82 16.88
C ASP A 2 -1.09 4.53 16.10
N ARG A 3 -1.50 3.47 16.82
CA ARG A 3 -1.86 2.17 16.23
C ARG A 3 -2.86 2.31 15.07
N ILE A 4 -3.71 3.33 15.15
CA ILE A 4 -4.70 3.72 14.13
C ILE A 4 -4.03 4.12 12.82
N ILE A 5 -2.96 4.92 12.85
CA ILE A 5 -2.23 5.36 11.65
C ILE A 5 -1.57 4.16 10.96
N THR A 6 -0.99 3.24 11.74
CA THR A 6 -0.42 2.01 11.19
C THR A 6 -1.49 1.13 10.55
N LEU A 7 -2.65 0.96 11.19
CA LEU A 7 -3.78 0.22 10.63
C LEU A 7 -4.30 0.84 9.32
N LEU A 8 -4.49 2.17 9.29
CA LEU A 8 -4.90 2.89 8.08
C LEU A 8 -3.92 2.71 6.92
N LEU A 9 -2.61 2.78 7.19
CA LEU A 9 -1.58 2.53 6.18
C LEU A 9 -1.65 1.12 5.61
N TRP A 10 -1.87 0.10 6.46
CA TRP A 10 -2.02 -1.28 6.00
C TRP A 10 -3.29 -1.48 5.17
N VAL A 11 -4.41 -0.88 5.58
CA VAL A 11 -5.67 -0.94 4.81
C VAL A 11 -5.49 -0.28 3.44
N LEU A 12 -4.87 0.90 3.39
CA LEU A 12 -4.56 1.59 2.12
C LEU A 12 -3.65 0.75 1.23
N LEU A 13 -2.62 0.12 1.79
CA LEU A 13 -1.71 -0.75 1.05
C LEU A 13 -2.43 -1.96 0.45
N ILE A 14 -3.28 -2.63 1.23
CA ILE A 14 -4.06 -3.79 0.79
C ILE A 14 -5.06 -3.39 -0.30
N ALA A 15 -5.81 -2.30 -0.10
CA ALA A 15 -6.75 -1.79 -1.09
C ALA A 15 -6.05 -1.46 -2.41
N ASN A 16 -4.87 -0.83 -2.33
CA ASN A 16 -4.06 -0.50 -3.50
C ASN A 16 -3.56 -1.77 -4.22
N ALA A 17 -3.09 -2.77 -3.47
CA ALA A 17 -2.68 -4.07 -4.02
C ALA A 17 -3.84 -4.77 -4.75
N VAL A 18 -5.03 -4.78 -4.16
CA VAL A 18 -6.23 -5.38 -4.77
C VAL A 18 -6.62 -4.63 -6.04
N ALA A 19 -6.65 -3.30 -6.01
CA ALA A 19 -6.93 -2.47 -7.18
C ALA A 19 -5.94 -2.75 -8.31
N LEU A 20 -4.65 -2.85 -7.98
CA LEU A 20 -3.60 -3.18 -8.93
C LEU A 20 -3.81 -4.58 -9.55
N ILE A 21 -4.08 -5.60 -8.74
CA ILE A 21 -4.33 -6.97 -9.22
C ILE A 21 -5.54 -7.01 -10.15
N VAL A 22 -6.68 -6.43 -9.74
CA VAL A 22 -7.91 -6.36 -10.55
C VAL A 22 -7.66 -5.68 -11.89
N THR A 23 -6.80 -4.66 -11.89
CA THR A 23 -6.41 -3.92 -13.07
C THR A 23 -5.49 -4.72 -14.00
N LEU A 24 -4.52 -5.44 -13.45
CA LEU A 24 -3.57 -6.25 -14.23
C LEU A 24 -4.19 -7.51 -14.84
N ILE A 25 -5.11 -8.15 -14.13
CA ILE A 25 -5.79 -9.37 -14.63
C ILE A 25 -6.96 -9.04 -15.57
N ASP A 26 -7.20 -7.74 -15.82
CA ASP A 26 -8.29 -7.25 -16.68
C ASP A 26 -9.65 -7.86 -16.30
N LEU A 27 -9.90 -7.97 -14.98
CA LEU A 27 -11.04 -8.73 -14.45
C LEU A 27 -12.38 -8.16 -14.95
N TRP A 28 -12.41 -6.87 -15.27
CA TRP A 28 -13.56 -6.16 -15.81
C TRP A 28 -13.24 -5.53 -17.17
N PRO A 29 -14.10 -5.72 -18.19
CA PRO A 29 -13.87 -5.22 -19.54
C PRO A 29 -13.90 -3.69 -19.63
N ASP A 30 -14.72 -3.02 -18.82
CA ASP A 30 -14.75 -1.55 -18.68
C ASP A 30 -14.12 -1.13 -17.35
N ASN A 31 -12.86 -1.51 -17.13
CA ASN A 31 -12.14 -1.08 -15.93
C ASN A 31 -11.44 0.27 -16.16
N PRO A 32 -11.95 1.39 -15.61
CA PRO A 32 -11.32 2.70 -15.75
C PRO A 32 -9.94 2.75 -15.08
N LEU A 33 -9.63 1.82 -14.16
CA LEU A 33 -8.33 1.74 -13.50
C LEU A 33 -7.21 1.29 -14.44
N LYS A 34 -7.53 0.68 -15.59
CA LYS A 34 -6.56 0.16 -16.57
C LYS A 34 -5.63 1.24 -17.09
N GLU A 35 -6.18 2.41 -17.38
CA GLU A 35 -5.42 3.60 -17.80
C GLU A 35 -4.50 4.13 -16.69
N TYR A 36 -4.87 3.91 -15.43
CA TYR A 36 -4.11 4.33 -14.25
C TYR A 36 -3.24 3.21 -13.66
N SER A 37 -3.13 2.06 -14.32
CA SER A 37 -2.38 0.89 -13.85
C SER A 37 -0.93 1.21 -13.47
N PHE A 38 -0.28 2.08 -14.25
CA PHE A 38 1.07 2.56 -13.97
C PHE A 38 1.15 3.41 -12.70
N LEU A 39 0.21 4.34 -12.51
CA LEU A 39 0.09 5.18 -11.31
C LEU A 39 -0.24 4.33 -10.06
N LEU A 40 -1.12 3.34 -10.22
CA LEU A 40 -1.41 2.35 -9.17
C LEU A 40 -0.14 1.60 -8.77
N GLY A 41 0.64 1.12 -9.75
CA GLY A 41 1.92 0.45 -9.49
C GLY A 41 2.92 1.32 -8.73
N ILE A 42 3.09 2.59 -9.14
CA ILE A 42 3.94 3.55 -8.42
C ILE A 42 3.45 3.75 -6.98
N SER A 43 2.14 3.99 -6.82
CA SER A 43 1.55 4.23 -5.50
C SER A 43 1.70 3.03 -4.57
N PHE A 44 1.60 1.79 -5.10
CA PHE A 44 1.83 0.58 -4.34
C PHE A 44 3.28 0.49 -3.83
N ILE A 45 4.26 0.78 -4.69
CA ILE A 45 5.69 0.79 -4.32
C ILE A 45 5.96 1.86 -3.26
N THR A 46 5.43 3.08 -3.45
CA THR A 46 5.61 4.17 -2.49
C THR A 46 4.97 3.87 -1.14
N LEU A 47 3.72 3.38 -1.12
CA LEU A 47 3.02 2.99 0.12
C LEU A 47 3.71 1.82 0.82
N GLY A 48 4.18 0.82 0.06
CA GLY A 48 4.92 -0.30 0.61
C GLY A 48 6.25 0.13 1.24
N GLY A 49 6.96 1.05 0.60
CA GLY A 49 8.17 1.67 1.14
C GLY A 49 7.91 2.44 2.43
N LEU A 50 6.83 3.23 2.48
CA LEU A 50 6.41 3.96 3.68
C LEU A 50 6.03 3.01 4.82
N ALA A 51 5.24 1.97 4.54
CA ALA A 51 4.86 0.97 5.53
C ALA A 51 6.09 0.25 6.11
N ARG A 52 7.10 -0.06 5.27
CA ARG A 52 8.37 -0.63 5.71
C ARG A 52 9.15 0.32 6.62
N GLN A 53 9.23 1.60 6.27
CA GLN A 53 9.91 2.60 7.12
C GLN A 53 9.21 2.80 8.46
N VAL A 54 7.88 2.83 8.47
CA VAL A 54 7.07 2.92 9.69
C VAL A 54 7.35 1.74 10.62
N ASN A 55 7.36 0.52 10.09
CA ASN A 55 7.67 -0.68 10.87
C ASN A 55 9.11 -0.70 11.38
N LYS A 56 10.08 -0.26 10.56
CA LYS A 56 11.49 -0.15 10.98
C LYS A 56 11.64 0.80 12.17
N ARG A 57 11.06 2.01 12.10
CA ARG A 57 11.09 2.98 13.20
C ARG A 57 10.43 2.45 14.46
N LYS A 58 9.32 1.72 14.32
CA LYS A 58 8.64 1.08 15.46
C LYS A 58 9.54 0.04 16.12
N SER A 59 10.23 -0.80 15.33
CA SER A 59 11.16 -1.81 15.84
C SER A 59 12.37 -1.19 16.55
N GLU A 60 12.96 -0.14 15.99
CA GLU A 60 14.09 0.58 16.62
C GLU A 60 13.68 1.25 17.94
N SER A 61 12.45 1.74 18.06
CA SER A 61 11.92 2.30 19.30
C SER A 61 11.72 1.25 20.41
N GLN A 62 11.57 -0.03 20.06
CA GLN A 62 11.38 -1.12 21.02
C GLN A 62 12.72 -1.70 21.51
N LEU A 63 13.81 -1.50 20.77
CA LEU A 63 15.17 -1.95 21.14
C LEU A 63 15.92 -0.97 22.07
N LYS A 64 15.38 0.24 22.27
CA LYS A 64 15.96 1.28 23.15
C LYS A 64 15.40 1.26 24.58
N HIS A 65 14.53 0.31 24.89
CA HIS A 65 13.98 0.03 26.22
C HIS A 65 14.35 -1.38 26.64
#